data_AF-A0A1V9ZZI6-F1
#
_entry.id   AF-A0A1V9ZZI6-F1
#
_cell.length_a   1.000
_cell.length_b   1.000
_cell.length_c   1.000
_cell.angle_alpha   90.00
_cell.angle_beta   90.00
_cell.angle_gamma   90.00
#
_symmetry.space_group_name_H-M   'P 1'
#
loop_
_entity.id
_entity.type
_entity.pdbx_description
1 polymer ?
#
loop_
_entity_poly.entity_id
_entity_poly.type
_entity_poly.pdbx_seq_one_letter_code
_entity_poly.pdbx_strand_id
1 'polypeptide(L)'
;MAGKRGKPRVHWYEKKQAKKARKEAGEEEIKKDEGEEYDRRSHFPTTIHPGSYAAKLDPNDTTDKCGTGPKRRYGLLLAYCGREYSGMQMNIGVKTIEAELERALYEAGAIARCNYGMIQKIGWNRAARTDKGVHAAGQLVCAKLCIEEDEAKFREKLNALLPEDIRVLEIVQVTKNFNAKNSCDRRTYEYLTPTFVFQPKNAPATTASNDDAWGAHGNEAFQNLEVDPVAWQKQKEYRLDDATYEKIQNTLALYEGTHNFHNFTSKLPPYSPKCNRYIMSFKADKPFLINGCEWIRLRVIGQSFLLHHIRKMIGTMIDIIRGATPIETISKAFEQTKMDLPKAPSAGLYLAKAHFDVYNDKNENHRPSLEFDEPEQLTRIEAFKESQIYPEIMEKEEQHAIFPLWLLQLDVLPFSYATMAYDDWKIKKEEEAKNKGQRPESDDEQEQDDE
;
A
#
# COMPACT_ATOMS: atom_id res chain seq x y z
N MET A 1 -40.92 -8.61 -17.36
CA MET A 1 -40.35 -8.89 -16.01
C MET A 1 -40.00 -7.56 -15.36
N ALA A 2 -40.65 -7.23 -14.24
CA ALA A 2 -40.52 -5.94 -13.58
C ALA A 2 -39.25 -5.90 -12.71
N GLY A 3 -38.36 -4.94 -12.98
CA GLY A 3 -37.14 -4.71 -12.21
C GLY A 3 -37.44 -4.13 -10.82
N LYS A 4 -36.77 -4.66 -9.79
CA LYS A 4 -36.76 -4.10 -8.44
C LYS A 4 -36.07 -2.72 -8.47
N ARG A 5 -36.85 -1.64 -8.43
CA ARG A 5 -36.35 -0.28 -8.14
C ARG A 5 -35.90 -0.21 -6.68
N GLY A 6 -34.63 0.08 -6.45
CA GLY A 6 -34.09 0.36 -5.11
C GLY A 6 -34.75 1.59 -4.48
N LYS A 7 -35.00 1.56 -3.17
CA LYS A 7 -35.57 2.71 -2.44
C LYS A 7 -34.58 3.89 -2.44
N PRO A 8 -35.04 5.14 -2.58
CA PRO A 8 -34.16 6.31 -2.55
C PRO A 8 -33.48 6.45 -1.18
N ARG A 9 -32.19 6.83 -1.16
CA ARG A 9 -31.49 7.19 0.08
C ARG A 9 -32.00 8.53 0.58
N VAL A 10 -32.81 8.49 1.64
CA VAL A 10 -33.33 9.67 2.35
C VAL A 10 -32.18 10.38 3.07
N HIS A 11 -32.06 11.69 2.85
CA HIS A 11 -30.98 12.53 3.39
C HIS A 11 -31.05 12.59 4.92
N TRP A 12 -29.91 12.67 5.62
CA TRP A 12 -29.86 12.55 7.08
C TRP A 12 -30.70 13.61 7.82
N TYR A 13 -30.83 14.81 7.22
CA TYR A 13 -31.65 15.90 7.74
C TYR A 13 -33.14 15.58 7.73
N GLU A 14 -33.62 14.92 6.66
CA GLU A 14 -35.02 14.50 6.52
C GLU A 14 -35.35 13.38 7.51
N LYS A 15 -34.41 12.47 7.78
CA LYS A 15 -34.55 11.46 8.84
C LYS A 15 -34.68 12.11 10.23
N LYS A 16 -33.94 13.19 10.48
CA LYS A 16 -33.97 13.92 11.76
C LYS A 16 -35.29 14.68 11.94
N GLN A 17 -35.78 15.31 10.87
CA GLN A 17 -37.09 16.00 10.84
C GLN A 17 -38.24 15.00 11.05
N ALA A 18 -38.24 13.87 10.34
CA ALA A 18 -39.24 12.82 10.50
C ALA A 18 -39.25 12.21 11.91
N LYS A 19 -38.07 12.04 12.52
CA LYS A 19 -37.95 11.56 13.91
C LYS A 19 -38.48 12.57 14.93
N LYS A 20 -38.30 13.87 14.66
CA LYS A 20 -38.85 14.94 15.51
C LYS A 20 -40.38 15.02 15.39
N ALA A 21 -40.90 14.94 14.16
CA ALA A 21 -42.34 14.96 13.89
C ALA A 21 -43.09 13.78 14.53
N ARG A 22 -42.53 12.56 14.47
CA ARG A 22 -43.12 11.38 15.16
C ARG A 22 -43.18 11.54 16.67
N LYS A 23 -42.17 12.17 17.25
CA LYS A 23 -42.09 12.40 18.69
C LYS A 23 -43.08 13.49 19.16
N GLU A 24 -43.34 14.48 18.30
CA GLU A 24 -44.34 15.53 18.53
C GLU A 24 -45.78 15.01 18.30
N ALA A 25 -45.96 13.99 17.45
CA ALA A 25 -47.25 13.34 17.20
C ALA A 25 -47.69 12.32 18.26
N GLY A 26 -46.89 12.10 19.31
CA GLY A 26 -47.22 11.18 20.40
C GLY A 26 -47.24 9.70 20.01
N GLU A 27 -46.65 9.32 18.87
CA GLU A 27 -46.48 7.92 18.49
C GLU A 27 -45.43 7.28 19.42
N GLU A 28 -45.88 6.48 20.40
CA GLU A 28 -45.00 5.65 21.20
C GLU A 28 -44.25 4.67 20.27
N GLU A 29 -42.91 4.68 20.35
CA GLU A 29 -42.08 3.67 19.71
C GLU A 29 -42.56 2.30 20.20
N ILE A 30 -43.02 1.44 19.28
CA ILE A 30 -43.19 0.02 19.55
C ILE A 30 -41.83 -0.47 20.05
N LYS A 31 -41.72 -0.66 21.36
CA LYS A 31 -40.60 -1.36 21.98
C LYS A 31 -40.59 -2.75 21.35
N LYS A 32 -39.60 -3.03 20.50
CA LYS A 32 -39.22 -4.40 20.18
C LYS A 32 -38.91 -5.09 21.51
N ASP A 33 -39.50 -6.26 21.71
CA ASP A 33 -39.35 -7.14 22.88
C ASP A 33 -38.05 -6.92 23.66
N GLU A 34 -38.20 -6.38 24.87
CA GLU A 34 -37.17 -6.32 25.90
C GLU A 34 -37.01 -7.73 26.53
N GLY A 35 -36.46 -8.68 25.77
CA GLY A 35 -36.28 -10.08 26.19
C GLY A 35 -34.90 -10.70 25.95
N GLU A 36 -34.02 -10.04 25.19
CA GLU A 36 -32.62 -10.47 25.05
C GLU A 36 -31.71 -9.29 25.42
N GLU A 37 -30.91 -9.46 26.47
CA GLU A 37 -29.85 -8.55 26.84
C GLU A 37 -28.89 -8.45 25.64
N TYR A 38 -29.00 -7.38 24.84
CA TYR A 38 -28.10 -7.14 23.71
C TYR A 38 -26.69 -6.92 24.24
N ASP A 39 -25.92 -8.00 24.33
CA ASP A 39 -24.53 -7.94 24.72
C ASP A 39 -23.75 -7.21 23.61
N ARG A 40 -23.31 -5.98 23.90
CA ARG A 40 -22.48 -5.18 22.99
C ARG A 40 -21.16 -5.87 22.65
N ARG A 41 -20.77 -6.94 23.36
CA ARG A 41 -19.57 -7.74 23.11
C ARG A 41 -19.79 -8.87 22.11
N SER A 42 -21.05 -9.19 21.77
CA SER A 42 -21.41 -10.23 20.79
C SER A 42 -20.78 -10.03 19.41
N HIS A 43 -20.40 -8.80 19.05
CA HIS A 43 -19.78 -8.46 17.77
C HIS A 43 -18.26 -8.69 17.75
N PHE A 44 -17.63 -8.92 18.90
CA PHE A 44 -16.21 -9.21 18.95
C PHE A 44 -15.95 -10.71 18.74
N PRO A 45 -14.85 -11.07 18.07
CA PRO A 45 -14.50 -12.46 17.90
C PRO A 45 -14.37 -13.16 19.26
N THR A 46 -14.93 -14.37 19.32
CA THR A 46 -14.85 -15.27 20.47
C THR A 46 -13.69 -16.26 20.34
N THR A 47 -13.10 -16.35 19.16
CA THR A 47 -11.99 -17.26 18.84
C THR A 47 -10.70 -16.49 18.53
N ILE A 48 -9.57 -17.13 18.84
CA ILE A 48 -8.24 -16.61 18.49
C ILE A 48 -8.08 -16.64 16.97
N HIS A 49 -7.53 -15.58 16.40
CA HIS A 49 -7.19 -15.54 14.99
C HIS A 49 -6.11 -16.59 14.68
N PRO A 50 -6.31 -17.49 13.71
CA PRO A 50 -5.39 -18.60 13.45
C PRO A 50 -4.01 -18.17 12.93
N GLY A 51 -3.87 -16.93 12.45
CA GLY A 51 -2.58 -16.31 12.14
C GLY A 51 -1.84 -15.72 13.34
N SER A 52 -2.47 -15.64 14.52
CA SER A 52 -1.84 -15.10 15.73
C SER A 52 -0.98 -16.16 16.40
N TYR A 53 0.14 -15.73 16.99
CA TYR A 53 0.96 -16.61 17.83
C TYR A 53 0.26 -17.02 19.14
N ALA A 54 -0.81 -16.33 19.53
CA ALA A 54 -1.68 -16.75 20.64
C ALA A 54 -2.30 -18.13 20.41
N ALA A 55 -2.47 -18.56 19.15
CA ALA A 55 -3.01 -19.88 18.80
C ALA A 55 -2.08 -21.04 19.21
N LYS A 56 -0.82 -20.76 19.52
CA LYS A 56 0.19 -21.74 19.95
C LYS A 56 0.40 -21.77 21.47
N LEU A 57 -0.26 -20.89 22.22
CA LEU A 57 -0.12 -20.86 23.67
C LEU A 57 -0.79 -22.08 24.32
N ASP A 58 -0.21 -22.54 25.43
CA ASP A 58 -0.83 -23.58 26.26
C ASP A 58 -2.19 -23.07 26.78
N PRO A 59 -3.31 -23.78 26.49
CA PRO A 59 -4.62 -23.42 27.02
C PRO A 59 -4.69 -23.37 28.55
N ASN A 60 -3.80 -24.07 29.25
CA ASN A 60 -3.75 -24.09 30.71
C ASN A 60 -2.95 -22.91 31.30
N ASP A 61 -2.21 -22.16 30.48
CA ASP A 61 -1.51 -20.95 30.94
C ASP A 61 -2.49 -19.79 31.10
N THR A 62 -2.84 -19.51 32.36
CA THR A 62 -3.72 -18.41 32.78
C THR A 62 -2.97 -17.15 33.16
N THR A 63 -1.63 -17.11 32.98
CA THR A 63 -0.81 -15.95 33.32
C THR A 63 -1.21 -14.75 32.46
N ASP A 64 -1.61 -13.66 33.10
CA ASP A 64 -1.82 -12.38 32.43
C ASP A 64 -0.62 -11.47 32.66
N LYS A 65 0.05 -11.07 31.58
CA LYS A 65 1.20 -10.17 31.60
C LYS A 65 0.79 -8.70 31.59
N CYS A 66 -0.50 -8.42 31.39
CA CYS A 66 -0.97 -7.05 31.21
C CYS A 66 -0.82 -6.23 32.47
N GLY A 67 -0.32 -5.01 32.30
CA GLY A 67 -0.29 -4.01 33.37
C GLY A 67 -1.69 -3.67 33.87
N THR A 68 -1.73 -3.16 35.09
CA THR A 68 -2.89 -2.60 35.79
C THR A 68 -3.22 -1.17 35.37
N GLY A 69 -2.36 -0.53 34.57
CA GLY A 69 -2.54 0.82 34.06
C GLY A 69 -3.84 1.04 33.26
N PRO A 70 -4.30 2.31 33.16
CA PRO A 70 -5.52 2.63 32.46
C PRO A 70 -5.39 2.35 30.96
N LYS A 71 -6.35 1.61 30.40
CA LYS A 71 -6.42 1.33 28.96
C LYS A 71 -6.70 2.62 28.17
N ARG A 72 -5.72 3.08 27.39
CA ARG A 72 -5.78 4.29 26.56
C ARG A 72 -5.57 3.95 25.09
N ARG A 73 -5.94 4.86 24.19
CA ARG A 73 -5.74 4.68 22.74
C ARG A 73 -4.44 5.35 22.32
N TYR A 74 -3.57 4.61 21.66
CA TYR A 74 -2.26 5.06 21.20
C TYR A 74 -2.14 4.88 19.68
N GLY A 75 -1.45 5.82 19.05
CA GLY A 75 -0.88 5.67 17.72
C GLY A 75 0.57 5.23 17.85
N LEU A 76 0.97 4.23 17.05
CA LEU A 76 2.34 3.73 16.99
C LEU A 76 2.85 3.94 15.57
N LEU A 77 3.91 4.74 15.42
CA LEU A 77 4.63 4.90 14.16
C LEU A 77 5.59 3.73 14.02
N LEU A 78 5.50 3.03 12.90
CA LEU A 78 6.22 1.80 12.62
C LEU A 78 7.06 1.94 11.37
N ALA A 79 8.23 1.32 11.41
CA ALA A 79 9.00 0.98 10.23
C ALA A 79 9.30 -0.52 10.22
N TYR A 80 9.31 -1.13 9.03
CA TYR A 80 9.65 -2.53 8.85
C TYR A 80 10.21 -2.84 7.48
N CYS A 81 11.09 -3.84 7.42
CA CYS A 81 11.51 -4.49 6.20
C CYS A 81 10.60 -5.69 5.89
N GLY A 82 9.93 -5.69 4.74
CA GLY A 82 8.91 -6.68 4.40
C GLY A 82 9.41 -8.05 3.96
N ARG A 83 10.73 -8.30 3.90
CA ARG A 83 11.37 -9.47 3.27
C ARG A 83 10.75 -10.81 3.71
N GLU A 84 10.66 -11.03 5.01
CA GLU A 84 10.24 -12.31 5.62
C GLU A 84 8.72 -12.37 5.90
N TYR A 85 7.96 -11.38 5.43
CA TYR A 85 6.56 -11.19 5.82
C TYR A 85 5.61 -11.20 4.62
N SER A 86 4.48 -11.89 4.80
CA SER A 86 3.36 -11.93 3.85
C SER A 86 2.43 -10.73 3.99
N GLY A 87 3.03 -9.54 4.14
CA GLY A 87 2.35 -8.25 4.25
C GLY A 87 2.06 -7.82 5.69
N MET A 88 1.41 -6.66 5.81
CA MET A 88 1.05 -6.07 7.11
C MET A 88 0.01 -6.91 7.86
N GLN A 89 -1.08 -7.26 7.19
CA GLN A 89 -2.26 -7.82 7.82
C GLN A 89 -2.07 -9.28 8.20
N MET A 90 -2.51 -9.64 9.41
CA MET A 90 -2.46 -11.02 9.89
C MET A 90 -3.25 -11.99 8.99
N ASN A 91 -2.60 -13.08 8.60
CA ASN A 91 -3.15 -14.13 7.74
C ASN A 91 -2.73 -15.52 8.26
N ILE A 92 -3.47 -16.55 7.87
CA ILE A 92 -3.30 -17.92 8.38
C ILE A 92 -2.02 -18.56 7.84
N GLY A 93 -1.23 -19.17 8.73
CA GLY A 93 -0.09 -20.01 8.35
C GLY A 93 1.14 -19.25 7.81
N VAL A 94 1.14 -17.92 7.84
CA VAL A 94 2.23 -17.09 7.32
C VAL A 94 2.68 -16.05 8.36
N LYS A 95 3.96 -15.68 8.32
CA LYS A 95 4.49 -14.57 9.13
C LYS A 95 3.97 -13.24 8.59
N THR A 96 3.57 -12.34 9.48
CA THR A 96 3.01 -11.01 9.14
C THR A 96 3.44 -10.00 10.18
N ILE A 97 3.50 -8.73 9.81
CA ILE A 97 3.93 -7.65 10.70
C ILE A 97 2.99 -7.54 11.91
N GLU A 98 1.68 -7.70 11.71
CA GLU A 98 0.70 -7.64 12.80
C GLU A 98 0.84 -8.77 13.81
N ALA A 99 1.21 -9.99 13.39
CA ALA A 99 1.43 -11.09 14.32
C ALA A 99 2.64 -10.85 15.24
N GLU A 100 3.74 -10.30 14.71
CA GLU A 100 4.91 -9.93 15.50
C GLU A 100 4.62 -8.77 16.46
N LEU A 101 3.92 -7.73 16.00
CA LEU A 101 3.53 -6.61 16.84
C LEU A 101 2.56 -7.03 17.95
N GLU A 102 1.55 -7.85 17.64
CA GLU A 102 0.60 -8.35 18.64
C GLU A 102 1.32 -9.16 19.72
N ARG A 103 2.24 -10.05 19.33
CA ARG A 103 3.08 -10.80 20.27
C ARG A 103 3.92 -9.87 21.14
N ALA A 104 4.66 -8.94 20.53
CA ALA A 104 5.52 -8.03 21.28
C ALA A 104 4.72 -7.15 22.26
N LEU A 105 3.54 -6.68 21.87
CA LEU A 105 2.65 -5.90 22.74
C LEU A 105 2.11 -6.74 23.91
N TYR A 106 1.78 -8.01 23.69
CA TYR A 106 1.37 -8.92 24.76
C TYR A 106 2.52 -9.19 25.72
N GLU A 107 3.70 -9.53 25.21
CA GLU A 107 4.91 -9.78 25.99
C GLU A 107 5.38 -8.54 26.79
N ALA A 108 5.20 -7.35 26.22
CA ALA A 108 5.49 -6.09 26.91
C ALA A 108 4.48 -5.73 28.01
N GLY A 109 3.39 -6.49 28.14
CA GLY A 109 2.32 -6.26 29.12
C GLY A 109 1.30 -5.18 28.72
N ALA A 110 1.20 -4.83 27.43
CA ALA A 110 0.25 -3.82 26.95
C ALA A 110 -1.13 -4.38 26.59
N ILE A 111 -1.25 -5.71 26.47
CA ILE A 111 -2.48 -6.42 26.09
C ILE A 111 -2.79 -7.50 27.12
N ALA A 112 -4.01 -7.51 27.66
CA ALA A 112 -4.52 -8.58 28.53
C ALA A 112 -4.57 -9.92 27.80
N ARG A 113 -4.29 -11.02 28.51
CA ARG A 113 -4.35 -12.40 27.99
C ARG A 113 -5.65 -12.69 27.24
N CYS A 114 -6.78 -12.20 27.77
CA CYS A 114 -8.12 -12.37 27.17
C CYS A 114 -8.34 -11.63 25.83
N ASN A 115 -7.45 -10.69 25.49
CA ASN A 115 -7.44 -9.97 24.22
C ASN A 115 -6.35 -10.47 23.26
N TYR A 116 -5.37 -11.25 23.74
CA TYR A 116 -4.28 -11.75 22.90
C TYR A 116 -4.79 -12.80 21.90
N GLY A 117 -4.54 -12.57 20.61
CA GLY A 117 -5.12 -13.34 19.52
C GLY A 117 -6.46 -12.81 19.02
N MET A 118 -6.98 -11.76 19.64
CA MET A 118 -8.27 -11.12 19.32
C MET A 118 -8.06 -9.63 19.10
N ILE A 119 -7.17 -9.28 18.17
CA ILE A 119 -6.69 -7.92 17.90
C ILE A 119 -7.83 -6.89 17.65
N GLN A 120 -9.01 -7.33 17.23
CA GLN A 120 -10.20 -6.48 17.09
C GLN A 120 -10.70 -5.94 18.45
N LYS A 121 -10.55 -6.68 19.55
CA LYS A 121 -10.96 -6.26 20.91
C LYS A 121 -10.14 -5.10 21.47
N ILE A 122 -8.91 -4.92 20.97
CA ILE A 122 -8.09 -3.75 21.29
C ILE A 122 -8.37 -2.58 20.33
N GLY A 123 -9.32 -2.72 19.40
CA GLY A 123 -9.71 -1.69 18.44
C GLY A 123 -8.59 -1.33 17.47
N TRP A 124 -7.84 -2.36 17.05
CA TRP A 124 -6.72 -2.30 16.12
C TRP A 124 -7.14 -1.76 14.74
N ASN A 125 -6.32 -0.89 14.17
CA ASN A 125 -6.47 -0.38 12.82
C ASN A 125 -5.11 0.13 12.30
N ARG A 126 -4.97 0.24 10.97
CA ARG A 126 -3.72 0.60 10.28
C ARG A 126 -4.00 1.62 9.17
N ALA A 127 -3.05 2.52 8.92
CA ALA A 127 -3.20 3.58 7.93
C ALA A 127 -3.13 3.10 6.47
N ALA A 128 -2.31 2.07 6.24
CA ALA A 128 -2.15 1.43 4.94
C ALA A 128 -2.01 -0.09 5.09
N ARG A 129 -2.56 -0.84 4.13
CA ARG A 129 -2.23 -2.25 3.93
C ARG A 129 -1.07 -2.32 2.95
N THR A 130 -0.04 -3.07 3.27
CA THR A 130 1.09 -3.36 2.38
C THR A 130 1.03 -4.82 1.96
N ASP A 131 1.31 -5.06 0.69
CA ASP A 131 1.36 -6.41 0.12
C ASP A 131 2.58 -7.19 0.61
N LYS A 132 2.63 -8.50 0.31
CA LYS A 132 3.77 -9.37 0.61
C LYS A 132 5.08 -8.76 0.10
N GLY A 133 6.10 -8.71 0.96
CA GLY A 133 7.42 -8.20 0.60
C GLY A 133 7.56 -6.68 0.59
N VAL A 134 6.48 -5.91 0.74
CA VAL A 134 6.53 -4.44 0.70
C VAL A 134 7.00 -3.87 2.03
N HIS A 135 7.96 -2.96 2.00
CA HIS A 135 8.52 -2.30 3.19
C HIS A 135 7.69 -1.07 3.60
N ALA A 136 7.89 -0.59 4.83
CA ALA A 136 7.37 0.69 5.27
C ALA A 136 8.35 1.41 6.20
N ALA A 137 8.48 2.73 6.06
CA ALA A 137 9.28 3.59 6.94
C ALA A 137 8.42 4.47 7.86
N GLY A 138 7.11 4.57 7.57
CA GLY A 138 6.18 5.43 8.30
C GLY A 138 4.75 4.91 8.25
N GLN A 139 4.55 3.66 8.64
CA GLN A 139 3.22 3.08 8.83
C GLN A 139 2.67 3.53 10.19
N LEU A 140 1.41 3.96 10.26
CA LEU A 140 0.76 4.22 11.54
C LEU A 140 -0.27 3.13 11.85
N VAL A 141 -0.16 2.53 13.03
CA VAL A 141 -1.21 1.69 13.62
C VAL A 141 -1.79 2.34 14.85
N CYS A 142 -3.00 1.94 15.22
CA CYS A 142 -3.65 2.42 16.43
C CYS A 142 -4.34 1.28 17.18
N ALA A 143 -4.16 1.26 18.50
CA ALA A 143 -4.73 0.27 19.39
C ALA A 143 -5.03 0.84 20.78
N LYS A 144 -5.88 0.15 21.54
CA LYS A 144 -6.14 0.42 22.95
C LYS A 144 -5.21 -0.43 23.80
N LEU A 145 -4.25 0.19 24.47
CA LEU A 145 -3.16 -0.47 25.19
C LEU A 145 -3.12 -0.02 26.66
N CYS A 146 -2.59 -0.89 27.52
CA CYS A 146 -2.27 -0.58 28.91
C CYS A 146 -0.76 -0.26 29.01
N ILE A 147 -0.40 1.01 28.90
CA ILE A 147 0.98 1.48 29.03
C ILE A 147 1.09 2.21 30.38
N GLU A 148 1.92 1.69 31.28
CA GLU A 148 2.12 2.21 32.64
C GLU A 148 3.31 3.17 32.75
N GLU A 149 4.31 2.94 31.91
CA GLU A 149 5.55 3.72 31.84
C GLU A 149 5.44 4.85 30.80
N ASP A 150 6.45 5.72 30.75
CA ASP A 150 6.57 6.76 29.73
C ASP A 150 6.63 6.15 28.31
N GLU A 151 6.02 6.82 27.32
CA GLU A 151 5.94 6.31 25.95
C GLU A 151 7.30 5.97 25.33
N ALA A 152 8.36 6.73 25.63
CA ALA A 152 9.70 6.48 25.10
C ALA A 152 10.32 5.22 25.73
N LYS A 153 10.14 5.00 27.03
CA LYS A 153 10.59 3.78 27.72
C LYS A 153 9.83 2.56 27.24
N PHE A 154 8.51 2.68 27.10
CA PHE A 154 7.68 1.60 26.57
C PHE A 154 8.08 1.24 25.13
N ARG A 155 8.42 2.23 24.30
CA ARG A 155 8.95 2.01 22.95
C ARG A 155 10.24 1.19 22.97
N GLU A 156 11.19 1.51 23.84
CA GLU A 156 12.44 0.76 23.97
C GLU A 156 12.19 -0.69 24.39
N LYS A 157 11.35 -0.89 25.41
CA LYS A 157 10.90 -2.22 25.85
C LYS A 157 10.25 -3.01 24.73
N LEU A 158 9.38 -2.38 23.94
CA LEU A 158 8.69 -3.01 22.82
C LEU A 158 9.67 -3.38 21.69
N ASN A 159 10.60 -2.49 21.35
CA ASN A 159 11.63 -2.76 20.35
C ASN A 159 12.61 -3.87 20.76
N ALA A 160 12.88 -4.05 22.05
CA ALA A 160 13.68 -5.17 22.55
C ALA A 160 13.01 -6.54 22.34
N LEU A 161 11.68 -6.58 22.17
CA LEU A 161 10.89 -7.79 21.92
C LEU A 161 10.60 -8.02 20.44
N LEU A 162 10.88 -7.03 19.59
CA LEU A 162 10.66 -7.07 18.14
C LEU A 162 11.95 -7.49 17.42
N PRO A 163 11.84 -8.28 16.33
CA PRO A 163 12.99 -8.56 15.46
C PRO A 163 13.57 -7.26 14.88
N GLU A 164 14.84 -7.26 14.48
CA GLU A 164 15.54 -6.05 14.02
C GLU A 164 14.91 -5.37 12.80
N ASP A 165 14.24 -6.17 11.98
CA ASP A 165 13.53 -5.74 10.78
C ASP A 165 12.17 -5.09 11.05
N ILE A 166 11.73 -4.97 12.31
CA ILE A 166 10.54 -4.23 12.73
C ILE A 166 10.89 -3.30 13.89
N ARG A 167 10.56 -2.01 13.75
CA ARG A 167 10.75 -1.01 14.80
C ARG A 167 9.51 -0.15 15.00
N VAL A 168 9.19 0.09 16.26
CA VAL A 168 8.31 1.18 16.69
C VAL A 168 9.17 2.42 16.87
N LEU A 169 8.96 3.42 16.03
CA LEU A 169 9.73 4.66 16.02
C LEU A 169 9.20 5.65 17.05
N GLU A 170 7.87 5.79 17.13
CA GLU A 170 7.19 6.73 18.03
C GLU A 170 5.90 6.09 18.58
N ILE A 171 5.56 6.47 19.81
CA ILE A 171 4.29 6.11 20.47
C ILE A 171 3.67 7.38 21.01
N VAL A 172 2.41 7.62 20.65
CA VAL A 172 1.70 8.84 21.05
C VAL A 172 0.28 8.51 21.48
N GLN A 173 -0.16 9.09 22.60
CA GLN A 173 -1.55 8.95 23.01
C GLN A 173 -2.45 9.75 22.04
N VAL A 174 -3.49 9.13 21.51
CA VAL A 174 -4.45 9.76 20.58
C VAL A 174 -5.83 9.93 21.22
N THR A 175 -6.79 10.49 20.48
CA THR A 175 -8.17 10.59 20.96
C THR A 175 -8.87 9.23 20.99
N LYS A 176 -9.89 9.08 21.84
CA LYS A 176 -10.58 7.80 22.08
C LYS A 176 -11.17 7.16 20.80
N ASN A 177 -11.54 7.99 19.82
CA ASN A 177 -12.19 7.59 18.57
C ASN A 177 -11.25 7.64 17.35
N PHE A 178 -9.96 7.94 17.53
CA PHE A 178 -9.01 7.98 16.43
C PHE A 178 -8.93 6.63 15.70
N ASN A 179 -8.96 6.65 14.38
CA ASN A 179 -8.79 5.48 13.53
C ASN A 179 -7.80 5.82 12.41
N ALA A 180 -6.62 5.21 12.43
CA ALA A 180 -5.54 5.44 11.49
C ALA A 180 -5.95 5.21 10.02
N LYS A 181 -6.87 4.28 9.72
CA LYS A 181 -7.38 4.09 8.34
C LYS A 181 -8.18 5.32 7.90
N ASN A 182 -9.15 5.71 8.72
CA ASN A 182 -10.18 6.69 8.36
C ASN A 182 -9.71 8.13 8.56
N SER A 183 -8.71 8.35 9.41
CA SER A 183 -8.10 9.65 9.68
C SER A 183 -6.89 9.93 8.80
N CYS A 184 -6.43 8.97 7.99
CA CYS A 184 -5.28 9.18 7.11
C CYS A 184 -5.71 9.85 5.81
N ASP A 185 -5.21 11.06 5.60
CA ASP A 185 -5.63 11.97 4.53
C ASP A 185 -4.96 11.64 3.20
N ARG A 186 -3.66 11.34 3.27
CA ARG A 186 -2.80 11.05 2.11
C ARG A 186 -1.64 10.15 2.52
N ARG A 187 -0.99 9.54 1.53
CA ARG A 187 0.18 8.68 1.72
C ARG A 187 1.32 9.16 0.84
N THR A 188 2.52 9.12 1.38
CA THR A 188 3.76 9.23 0.62
C THR A 188 4.33 7.84 0.43
N TYR A 189 4.54 7.47 -0.83
CA TYR A 189 5.35 6.31 -1.20
C TYR A 189 6.65 6.78 -1.80
N GLU A 190 7.70 6.01 -1.55
CA GLU A 190 8.99 6.18 -2.19
C GLU A 190 9.31 4.93 -3.01
N TYR A 191 9.98 5.15 -4.13
CA TYR A 191 10.44 4.11 -5.03
C TYR A 191 11.94 4.27 -5.28
N LEU A 192 12.72 3.32 -4.78
CA LEU A 192 14.17 3.30 -4.95
C LEU A 192 14.52 2.44 -6.17
N THR A 193 15.29 3.01 -7.10
CA THR A 193 15.68 2.34 -8.34
C THR A 193 17.08 2.77 -8.77
N PRO A 194 17.88 1.90 -9.40
CA PRO A 194 19.17 2.30 -9.96
C PRO A 194 18.95 3.20 -11.18
N THR A 195 19.80 4.20 -11.39
CA THR A 195 19.60 5.20 -12.45
C THR A 195 19.77 4.63 -13.86
N PHE A 196 20.45 3.49 -14.03
CA PHE A 196 20.59 2.85 -15.33
C PHE A 196 19.24 2.47 -15.97
N VAL A 197 18.15 2.39 -15.21
CA VAL A 197 16.80 2.18 -15.78
C VAL A 197 16.38 3.32 -16.72
N PHE A 198 16.99 4.50 -16.61
CA PHE A 198 16.73 5.65 -17.46
C PHE A 198 17.63 5.72 -18.69
N GLN A 199 18.59 4.80 -18.83
CA GLN A 199 19.50 4.78 -19.97
C GLN A 199 18.68 4.65 -21.27
N PRO A 200 18.86 5.55 -22.25
CA PRO A 200 18.15 5.48 -23.53
C PRO A 200 18.32 4.12 -24.20
N LYS A 201 17.27 3.61 -24.84
CA LYS A 201 17.41 2.43 -25.69
C LYS A 201 18.39 2.76 -26.80
N ASN A 202 19.39 1.90 -27.00
CA ASN A 202 20.15 1.94 -28.26
C ASN A 202 19.14 1.73 -29.39
N ALA A 203 19.22 2.56 -30.44
CA ALA A 203 18.26 2.53 -31.55
C ALA A 203 18.03 1.07 -32.00
N PRO A 204 16.77 0.60 -32.07
CA PRO A 204 16.50 -0.77 -32.42
C PRO A 204 17.04 -1.03 -33.82
N ALA A 205 17.78 -2.14 -33.99
CA ALA A 205 17.85 -2.75 -35.31
C ALA A 205 16.40 -3.06 -35.71
N THR A 206 15.93 -2.43 -36.78
CA THR A 206 14.58 -2.59 -37.36
C THR A 206 14.04 -4.00 -37.19
N THR A 207 12.98 -4.17 -36.39
CA THR A 207 12.12 -5.36 -36.46
C THR A 207 10.66 -4.99 -36.28
N ALA A 208 9.86 -5.60 -37.14
CA ALA A 208 8.44 -5.39 -37.41
C ALA A 208 7.53 -5.38 -36.16
N SER A 209 6.41 -4.69 -36.31
CA SER A 209 5.23 -4.75 -35.45
C SER A 209 4.75 -6.20 -35.30
N ASN A 210 5.10 -6.85 -34.20
CA ASN A 210 4.52 -8.13 -33.80
C ASN A 210 3.42 -7.87 -32.76
N ASP A 211 2.20 -7.63 -33.23
CA ASP A 211 1.01 -7.44 -32.40
C ASP A 211 0.58 -8.72 -31.63
N ASP A 212 1.21 -9.87 -31.91
CA ASP A 212 0.91 -11.19 -31.32
C ASP A 212 1.87 -11.64 -30.20
N ALA A 213 2.80 -10.79 -29.78
CA ALA A 213 3.95 -11.21 -28.98
C ALA A 213 3.64 -11.55 -27.49
N TRP A 214 2.44 -11.24 -27.00
CA TRP A 214 1.98 -11.56 -25.63
C TRP A 214 1.20 -12.90 -25.51
N GLY A 215 1.24 -13.73 -26.57
CA GLY A 215 0.72 -15.10 -26.60
C GLY A 215 1.58 -16.12 -25.83
N ALA A 216 1.21 -17.40 -25.90
CA ALA A 216 1.90 -18.49 -25.17
C ALA A 216 3.41 -18.60 -25.48
N HIS A 217 3.84 -18.26 -26.71
CA HIS A 217 5.25 -18.25 -27.12
C HIS A 217 6.08 -17.11 -26.50
N GLY A 218 5.45 -15.99 -26.11
CA GLY A 218 6.12 -14.92 -25.37
C GLY A 218 6.52 -15.36 -23.96
N ASN A 219 5.72 -16.23 -23.31
CA ASN A 219 6.00 -16.73 -21.96
C ASN A 219 7.25 -17.61 -21.87
N GLU A 220 7.57 -18.42 -22.89
CA GLU A 220 8.79 -19.23 -22.91
C GLU A 220 10.04 -18.36 -23.14
N ALA A 221 9.96 -17.37 -24.02
CA ALA A 221 11.03 -16.39 -24.22
C ALA A 221 11.30 -15.59 -22.93
N PHE A 222 10.24 -15.22 -22.19
CA PHE A 222 10.33 -14.51 -20.91
C PHE A 222 11.00 -15.33 -19.80
N GLN A 223 10.73 -16.63 -19.72
CA GLN A 223 11.24 -17.49 -18.64
C GLN A 223 12.73 -17.80 -18.76
N ASN A 224 13.29 -17.68 -19.96
CA ASN A 224 14.68 -17.98 -20.26
C ASN A 224 15.56 -16.72 -20.42
N LEU A 225 15.04 -15.52 -20.11
CA LEU A 225 15.86 -14.31 -20.15
C LEU A 225 16.92 -14.37 -19.04
N GLU A 226 18.18 -14.29 -19.44
CA GLU A 226 19.32 -14.19 -18.56
C GLU A 226 20.02 -12.85 -18.74
N VAL A 227 20.45 -12.27 -17.62
CA VAL A 227 21.19 -11.02 -17.60
C VAL A 227 22.67 -11.36 -17.79
N ASP A 228 23.28 -10.87 -18.88
CA ASP A 228 24.73 -10.98 -19.06
C ASP A 228 25.45 -10.21 -17.93
N PRO A 229 26.25 -10.91 -17.07
CA PRO A 229 26.93 -10.28 -15.96
C PRO A 229 27.84 -9.13 -16.39
N VAL A 230 28.52 -9.23 -17.55
CA VAL A 230 29.44 -8.19 -18.00
C VAL A 230 28.68 -6.94 -18.44
N ALA A 231 27.62 -7.12 -19.23
CA ALA A 231 26.73 -6.02 -19.61
C ALA A 231 26.10 -5.35 -18.39
N TRP A 232 25.67 -6.11 -17.39
CA TRP A 232 25.07 -5.55 -16.17
C TRP A 232 26.07 -4.75 -15.33
N GLN A 233 27.30 -5.25 -15.16
CA GLN A 233 28.34 -4.47 -14.47
C GLN A 233 28.60 -3.14 -15.19
N LYS A 234 28.64 -3.15 -16.52
CA LYS A 234 28.75 -1.91 -17.31
C LYS A 234 27.53 -1.00 -17.17
N GLN A 235 26.31 -1.55 -17.07
CA GLN A 235 25.11 -0.74 -16.82
C GLN A 235 25.18 0.00 -15.48
N LYS A 236 25.74 -0.61 -14.42
CA LYS A 236 25.91 0.04 -13.11
C LYS A 236 26.82 1.28 -13.15
N GLU A 237 27.66 1.42 -14.18
CA GLU A 237 28.50 2.61 -14.40
C GLU A 237 27.72 3.82 -14.94
N TYR A 238 26.47 3.63 -15.40
CA TYR A 238 25.63 4.73 -15.87
C TYR A 238 25.43 5.79 -14.78
N ARG A 239 25.51 7.06 -15.19
CA ARG A 239 25.22 8.22 -14.34
C ARG A 239 24.17 9.08 -15.00
N LEU A 240 23.18 9.49 -14.22
CA LEU A 240 22.08 10.31 -14.68
C LEU A 240 22.57 11.74 -14.93
N ASP A 241 22.49 12.20 -16.17
CA ASP A 241 22.77 13.59 -16.52
C ASP A 241 21.62 14.53 -16.14
N ASP A 242 21.94 15.83 -16.02
CA ASP A 242 20.96 16.84 -15.60
C ASP A 242 19.79 16.99 -16.58
N ALA A 243 20.02 16.80 -17.88
CA ALA A 243 18.97 16.91 -18.90
C ALA A 243 17.93 15.78 -18.76
N THR A 244 18.39 14.56 -18.51
CA THR A 244 17.55 13.39 -18.25
C THR A 244 16.86 13.51 -16.90
N TYR A 245 17.56 14.02 -15.88
CA TYR A 245 16.96 14.34 -14.58
C TYR A 245 15.81 15.35 -14.71
N GLU A 246 15.99 16.44 -15.48
CA GLU A 246 14.90 17.40 -15.76
C GLU A 246 13.75 16.76 -16.54
N LYS A 247 14.04 15.90 -17.52
CA LYS A 247 13.01 15.14 -18.25
C LYS A 247 12.22 14.23 -17.30
N ILE A 248 12.87 13.58 -16.33
CA ILE A 248 12.20 12.77 -15.30
C ILE A 248 11.25 13.65 -14.48
N GLN A 249 11.74 14.78 -13.96
CA GLN A 249 10.94 15.71 -13.15
C GLN A 249 9.70 16.20 -13.90
N ASN A 250 9.87 16.62 -15.15
CA ASN A 250 8.78 17.10 -15.99
C ASN A 250 7.78 15.98 -16.32
N THR A 251 8.25 14.75 -16.55
CA THR A 251 7.39 13.60 -16.85
C THR A 251 6.57 13.17 -15.63
N LEU A 252 7.19 13.15 -14.44
CA LEU A 252 6.50 12.83 -13.19
C LEU A 252 5.41 13.85 -12.84
N ALA A 253 5.66 15.14 -13.11
CA ALA A 253 4.70 16.22 -12.88
C ALA A 253 3.40 16.06 -13.66
N LEU A 254 3.39 15.33 -14.79
CA LEU A 254 2.18 15.08 -15.58
C LEU A 254 1.13 14.23 -14.84
N TYR A 255 1.54 13.49 -13.81
CA TYR A 255 0.62 12.74 -12.97
C TYR A 255 -0.07 13.60 -11.89
N GLU A 256 0.46 14.78 -11.59
CA GLU A 256 -0.10 15.67 -10.56
C GLU A 256 -1.49 16.17 -10.97
N GLY A 257 -2.38 16.31 -9.99
CA GLY A 257 -3.79 16.63 -10.22
C GLY A 257 -4.72 15.42 -10.11
N THR A 258 -5.98 15.64 -10.48
CA THR A 258 -7.03 14.62 -10.45
C THR A 258 -7.22 14.07 -11.85
N HIS A 259 -6.92 12.78 -12.02
CA HIS A 259 -7.04 12.08 -13.31
C HIS A 259 -7.76 10.75 -13.16
N ASN A 260 -8.19 10.19 -14.29
CA ASN A 260 -8.75 8.84 -14.35
C ASN A 260 -7.63 7.81 -14.56
N PHE A 261 -7.30 7.07 -13.52
CA PHE A 261 -6.17 6.13 -13.49
C PHE A 261 -6.56 4.68 -13.83
N HIS A 262 -7.63 4.47 -14.61
CA HIS A 262 -8.14 3.13 -14.92
C HIS A 262 -7.14 2.22 -15.66
N ASN A 263 -6.25 2.78 -16.49
CA ASN A 263 -5.16 2.04 -17.14
C ASN A 263 -3.99 1.73 -16.18
N PHE A 264 -3.87 2.50 -15.10
CA PHE A 264 -2.83 2.33 -14.08
C PHE A 264 -3.22 1.33 -12.98
N THR A 265 -4.35 0.65 -13.12
CA THR A 265 -4.76 -0.46 -12.25
C THR A 265 -5.10 -1.69 -13.09
N SER A 266 -5.51 -2.75 -12.41
CA SER A 266 -6.17 -3.90 -13.00
C SER A 266 -7.65 -3.91 -12.56
N LYS A 267 -8.50 -4.66 -13.27
CA LYS A 267 -9.88 -5.01 -12.87
C LYS A 267 -10.89 -3.88 -12.71
N LEU A 268 -10.58 -2.65 -13.14
CA LEU A 268 -11.54 -1.55 -13.12
C LEU A 268 -11.82 -1.01 -14.53
N PRO A 269 -13.11 -0.79 -14.88
CA PRO A 269 -13.47 -0.15 -16.13
C PRO A 269 -13.16 1.34 -16.12
N PRO A 270 -12.99 1.98 -17.29
CA PRO A 270 -12.71 3.41 -17.41
C PRO A 270 -13.78 4.31 -16.80
N TYR A 271 -15.04 3.88 -16.81
CA TYR A 271 -16.16 4.64 -16.26
C TYR A 271 -16.34 4.49 -14.74
N SER A 272 -15.53 3.67 -14.06
CA SER A 272 -15.64 3.52 -12.62
C SER A 272 -15.22 4.81 -11.92
N PRO A 273 -16.05 5.38 -11.02
CA PRO A 273 -15.66 6.56 -10.24
C PRO A 273 -14.48 6.26 -9.31
N LYS A 274 -14.25 4.98 -8.98
CA LYS A 274 -13.07 4.52 -8.23
C LYS A 274 -11.77 4.72 -9.01
N CYS A 275 -11.79 4.99 -10.31
CA CYS A 275 -10.57 5.23 -11.07
C CYS A 275 -10.04 6.67 -10.91
N ASN A 276 -10.87 7.61 -10.45
CA ASN A 276 -10.42 8.98 -10.20
C ASN A 276 -9.57 9.04 -8.94
N ARG A 277 -8.32 9.48 -9.07
CA ARG A 277 -7.37 9.65 -7.95
C ARG A 277 -6.70 11.00 -8.05
N TYR A 278 -6.29 11.51 -6.89
CA TYR A 278 -5.61 12.80 -6.77
C TYR A 278 -4.16 12.58 -6.34
N ILE A 279 -3.23 12.94 -7.22
CA ILE A 279 -1.80 12.99 -6.94
C ILE A 279 -1.45 14.43 -6.60
N MET A 280 -0.96 14.62 -5.38
CA MET A 280 -0.60 15.93 -4.84
C MET A 280 0.80 16.35 -5.26
N SER A 281 1.73 15.39 -5.32
CA SER A 281 3.06 15.63 -5.85
C SER A 281 3.73 14.35 -6.33
N PHE A 282 4.53 14.43 -7.39
CA PHE A 282 5.39 13.33 -7.81
C PHE A 282 6.73 13.85 -8.31
N LYS A 283 7.81 13.57 -7.57
CA LYS A 283 9.15 14.12 -7.83
C LYS A 283 10.24 13.07 -7.65
N ALA A 284 11.42 13.35 -8.18
CA ALA A 284 12.65 12.60 -7.96
C ALA A 284 13.64 13.39 -7.11
N ASP A 285 14.18 12.75 -6.07
CA ASP A 285 15.31 13.26 -5.31
C ASP A 285 16.58 13.30 -6.18
N LYS A 286 17.65 13.96 -5.71
CA LYS A 286 18.96 13.89 -6.37
C LYS A 286 19.52 12.45 -6.29
N PRO A 287 20.17 11.94 -7.36
CA PRO A 287 20.82 10.64 -7.32
C PRO A 287 21.95 10.58 -6.29
N PHE A 288 22.26 9.38 -5.82
CA PHE A 288 23.36 9.11 -4.91
C PHE A 288 24.05 7.78 -5.25
N LEU A 289 25.34 7.68 -4.94
CA LEU A 289 26.18 6.54 -5.31
C LEU A 289 26.39 5.59 -4.14
N ILE A 290 26.08 4.30 -4.32
CA ILE A 290 26.37 3.23 -3.35
C ILE A 290 26.96 2.03 -4.09
N ASN A 291 28.11 1.53 -3.61
CA ASN A 291 28.80 0.36 -4.17
C ASN A 291 29.01 0.44 -5.70
N GLY A 292 29.34 1.63 -6.22
CA GLY A 292 29.61 1.84 -7.65
C GLY A 292 28.37 1.96 -8.54
N CYS A 293 27.16 1.70 -8.02
CA CYS A 293 25.89 1.88 -8.72
C CYS A 293 25.19 3.16 -8.22
N GLU A 294 24.70 3.98 -9.15
CA GLU A 294 23.97 5.20 -8.81
C GLU A 294 22.47 4.89 -8.67
N TRP A 295 21.86 5.41 -7.61
CA TRP A 295 20.47 5.17 -7.23
C TRP A 295 19.72 6.50 -7.14
N ILE A 296 18.41 6.45 -7.36
CA ILE A 296 17.52 7.59 -7.21
C ILE A 296 16.23 7.18 -6.49
N ARG A 297 15.70 8.10 -5.67
CA ARG A 297 14.40 7.94 -5.00
C ARG A 297 13.36 8.76 -5.74
N LEU A 298 12.27 8.10 -6.13
CA LEU A 298 11.07 8.76 -6.64
C LEU A 298 10.05 8.84 -5.51
N ARG A 299 9.52 10.03 -5.21
CA ARG A 299 8.56 10.28 -4.14
C ARG A 299 7.22 10.71 -4.72
N VAL A 300 6.18 9.95 -4.41
CA VAL A 300 4.80 10.26 -4.80
C VAL A 300 3.94 10.49 -3.56
N ILE A 301 3.18 11.58 -3.56
CA ILE A 301 2.22 11.96 -2.52
C ILE A 301 0.85 11.94 -3.18
N GLY A 302 -0.07 11.14 -2.66
CA GLY A 302 -1.42 11.05 -3.17
C GLY A 302 -2.43 10.76 -2.07
N GLN A 303 -3.68 11.14 -2.30
CA GLN A 303 -4.76 10.95 -1.33
C GLN A 303 -5.03 9.46 -1.08
N SER A 304 -5.12 8.69 -2.17
CA SER A 304 -5.27 7.23 -2.17
C SER A 304 -4.69 6.63 -3.45
N PHE A 305 -4.37 5.34 -3.42
CA PHE A 305 -3.76 4.63 -4.55
C PHE A 305 -4.54 3.35 -4.86
N LEU A 306 -4.65 3.02 -6.15
CA LEU A 306 -5.23 1.77 -6.63
C LEU A 306 -4.19 0.64 -6.60
N LEU A 307 -4.63 -0.60 -6.82
CA LEU A 307 -3.74 -1.74 -6.98
C LEU A 307 -2.77 -1.50 -8.16
N HIS A 308 -1.48 -1.71 -7.95
CA HIS A 308 -0.39 -1.49 -8.93
C HIS A 308 -0.20 -0.05 -9.43
N HIS A 309 -0.99 0.91 -8.95
CA HIS A 309 -1.04 2.29 -9.43
C HIS A 309 0.34 2.94 -9.61
N ILE A 310 1.10 3.01 -8.52
CA ILE A 310 2.41 3.66 -8.48
C ILE A 310 3.39 2.97 -9.42
N ARG A 311 3.40 1.62 -9.43
CA ARG A 311 4.31 0.82 -10.25
C ARG A 311 4.04 0.99 -11.75
N LYS A 312 2.77 1.16 -12.15
CA LYS A 312 2.41 1.46 -13.54
C LYS A 312 2.79 2.89 -13.92
N MET A 313 2.59 3.88 -13.04
CA MET A 313 3.07 5.24 -13.31
C MET A 313 4.59 5.28 -13.51
N ILE A 314 5.34 4.61 -12.64
CA ILE A 314 6.80 4.54 -12.73
C ILE A 314 7.26 3.77 -13.97
N GLY A 315 6.63 2.62 -14.27
CA GLY A 315 6.97 1.84 -15.46
C GLY A 315 6.78 2.65 -16.75
N THR A 316 5.64 3.33 -16.88
CA THR A 316 5.35 4.16 -18.06
C THR A 316 6.32 5.34 -18.16
N MET A 317 6.62 6.00 -17.04
CA MET A 317 7.62 7.06 -17.00
C MET A 317 9.00 6.55 -17.45
N ILE A 318 9.46 5.40 -16.94
CA ILE A 318 10.74 4.83 -17.35
C ILE A 318 10.79 4.61 -18.86
N ASP A 319 9.77 4.00 -19.48
CA ASP A 319 9.77 3.78 -20.93
C ASP A 319 9.73 5.08 -21.74
N ILE A 320 9.08 6.14 -21.25
CA ILE A 320 9.13 7.49 -21.85
C ILE A 320 10.56 8.07 -21.80
N ILE A 321 11.23 7.93 -20.66
CA ILE A 321 12.59 8.45 -20.47
C ILE A 321 13.57 7.71 -21.38
N ARG A 322 13.47 6.37 -21.42
CA ARG A 322 14.25 5.49 -22.30
C ARG A 322 13.99 5.71 -23.80
N GLY A 323 12.93 6.42 -24.15
CA GLY A 323 12.56 6.74 -25.55
C GLY A 323 11.73 5.67 -26.25
N ALA A 324 11.12 4.74 -25.50
CA ALA A 324 10.27 3.67 -26.06
C ALA A 324 8.89 4.18 -26.52
N THR A 325 8.40 5.25 -25.90
CA THR A 325 7.10 5.85 -26.19
C THR A 325 7.18 7.36 -25.95
N PRO A 326 6.39 8.18 -26.67
CA PRO A 326 6.42 9.63 -26.46
C PRO A 326 5.68 10.03 -25.18
N ILE A 327 5.93 11.26 -24.69
CA ILE A 327 5.45 11.74 -23.39
C ILE A 327 3.92 11.87 -23.31
N GLU A 328 3.26 12.08 -24.46
CA GLU A 328 1.81 12.20 -24.59
C GLU A 328 1.07 10.89 -24.23
N THR A 329 1.79 9.77 -24.14
CA THR A 329 1.24 8.49 -23.69
C THR A 329 0.62 8.59 -22.29
N ILE A 330 1.12 9.45 -21.41
CA ILE A 330 0.50 9.67 -20.09
C ILE A 330 -0.90 10.27 -20.25
N SER A 331 -1.03 11.34 -21.03
CA SER A 331 -2.33 11.99 -21.27
C SER A 331 -3.31 11.04 -21.94
N LYS A 332 -2.86 10.26 -22.95
CA LYS A 332 -3.68 9.24 -23.61
C LYS A 332 -4.12 8.15 -22.63
N ALA A 333 -3.27 7.76 -21.68
CA ALA A 333 -3.61 6.74 -20.70
C ALA A 333 -4.72 7.17 -19.72
N PHE A 334 -5.01 8.48 -19.60
CA PHE A 334 -6.14 8.99 -18.83
C PHE A 334 -7.46 9.03 -19.60
N GLU A 335 -7.42 8.90 -20.94
CA GLU A 335 -8.61 8.82 -21.77
C GLU A 335 -9.38 7.52 -21.50
N GLN A 336 -10.67 7.48 -21.82
CA GLN A 336 -11.54 6.32 -21.55
C GLN A 336 -11.33 5.14 -22.52
N THR A 337 -10.14 5.02 -23.09
CA THR A 337 -9.69 3.87 -23.89
C THR A 337 -8.74 3.00 -23.07
N LYS A 338 -8.77 1.68 -23.28
CA LYS A 338 -7.81 0.77 -22.66
C LYS A 338 -6.45 0.82 -23.34
N MET A 339 -5.41 0.82 -22.52
CA MET A 339 -4.01 0.80 -22.90
C MET A 339 -3.25 -0.09 -21.92
N ASP A 340 -2.45 -1.02 -22.45
CA ASP A 340 -1.55 -1.82 -21.62
C ASP A 340 -0.33 -0.99 -21.24
N LEU A 341 0.00 -0.99 -19.94
CA LEU A 341 1.10 -0.21 -19.38
C LEU A 341 2.09 -1.12 -18.65
N PRO A 342 3.40 -0.86 -18.77
CA PRO A 342 4.42 -1.59 -18.05
C PRO A 342 4.23 -1.42 -16.54
N LYS A 343 4.53 -2.47 -15.78
CA LYS A 343 4.49 -2.45 -14.32
C LYS A 343 5.90 -2.61 -13.78
N ALA A 344 6.46 -1.54 -13.21
CA ALA A 344 7.79 -1.57 -12.60
C ALA A 344 7.89 -2.65 -11.49
N PRO A 345 9.07 -3.18 -11.18
CA PRO A 345 9.25 -4.17 -10.10
C PRO A 345 8.71 -3.67 -8.75
N SER A 346 8.23 -4.56 -7.89
CA SER A 346 7.77 -4.17 -6.54
C SER A 346 8.92 -3.88 -5.58
N ALA A 347 10.11 -4.41 -5.86
CA ALA A 347 11.26 -4.36 -4.95
C ALA A 347 11.61 -2.94 -4.50
N GLY A 348 11.52 -1.95 -5.39
CA GLY A 348 11.83 -0.56 -5.06
C GLY A 348 10.78 0.17 -4.21
N LEU A 349 9.54 -0.34 -4.12
CA LEU A 349 8.41 0.40 -3.56
C LEU A 349 8.26 0.19 -2.05
N TYR A 350 8.12 1.28 -1.30
CA TYR A 350 7.77 1.24 0.12
C TYR A 350 6.91 2.42 0.56
N LEU A 351 6.12 2.22 1.62
CA LEU A 351 5.35 3.28 2.25
C LEU A 351 6.29 4.17 3.07
N ALA A 352 6.47 5.42 2.68
CA ALA A 352 7.36 6.34 3.39
C ALA A 352 6.67 7.07 4.55
N LYS A 353 5.43 7.56 4.36
CA LYS A 353 4.67 8.28 5.39
C LYS A 353 3.16 8.16 5.19
N ALA A 354 2.42 7.95 6.27
CA ALA A 354 0.98 8.21 6.35
C ALA A 354 0.74 9.58 6.98
N HIS A 355 -0.08 10.42 6.35
CA HIS A 355 -0.33 11.80 6.79
C HIS A 355 -1.69 11.93 7.48
N PHE A 356 -1.75 12.84 8.45
CA PHE A 356 -2.87 13.02 9.37
C PHE A 356 -3.15 14.51 9.64
N ASP A 357 -2.86 15.40 8.68
CA ASP A 357 -2.96 16.85 8.86
C ASP A 357 -4.36 17.28 9.32
N VAL A 358 -5.42 16.72 8.71
CA VAL A 358 -6.80 17.06 9.06
C VAL A 358 -7.14 16.61 10.47
N TYR A 359 -6.53 15.52 10.94
CA TYR A 359 -6.64 15.09 12.33
C TYR A 359 -5.87 16.03 13.26
N ASN A 360 -4.65 16.41 12.90
CA ASN A 360 -3.79 17.30 13.68
C ASN A 360 -4.45 18.67 13.86
N ASP A 361 -4.94 19.29 12.79
CA ASP A 361 -5.66 20.57 12.82
C ASP A 361 -6.86 20.54 13.79
N LYS A 362 -7.61 19.43 13.80
CA LYS A 362 -8.78 19.27 14.69
C LYS A 362 -8.42 19.03 16.15
N ASN A 363 -7.17 18.67 16.45
CA ASN A 363 -6.74 18.22 17.78
C ASN A 363 -5.49 18.96 18.30
N GLU A 364 -5.08 20.05 17.66
CA GLU A 364 -3.85 20.82 17.92
C GLU A 364 -3.62 21.11 19.41
N ASN A 365 -4.71 21.35 20.17
CA ASN A 365 -4.65 21.70 21.60
C ASN A 365 -4.96 20.54 22.57
N HIS A 366 -5.14 19.32 22.07
CA HIS A 366 -5.65 18.20 22.88
C HIS A 366 -4.77 16.96 22.88
N ARG A 367 -4.00 16.74 21.82
CA ARG A 367 -3.13 15.57 21.65
C ARG A 367 -1.85 15.96 20.89
N PRO A 368 -0.75 15.21 21.07
CA PRO A 368 0.45 15.40 20.26
C PRO A 368 0.16 15.26 18.77
N SER A 369 0.91 16.01 17.96
CA SER A 369 0.86 15.93 16.50
C SER A 369 1.28 14.54 16.01
N LEU A 370 0.64 14.08 14.93
CA LEU A 370 1.00 12.87 14.20
C LEU A 370 1.88 13.15 12.95
N GLU A 371 2.52 14.32 12.88
CA GLU A 371 3.41 14.66 11.76
C GLU A 371 4.76 13.95 11.81
N PHE A 372 5.29 13.73 13.01
CA PHE A 372 6.57 13.09 13.27
C PHE A 372 7.75 13.71 12.49
N ASP A 373 7.78 15.03 12.43
CA ASP A 373 8.70 15.85 11.63
C ASP A 373 9.81 16.53 12.47
N GLU A 374 9.87 16.24 13.77
CA GLU A 374 10.98 16.71 14.59
C GLU A 374 12.32 16.11 14.12
N PRO A 375 13.44 16.85 14.19
CA PRO A 375 14.73 16.41 13.65
C PRO A 375 15.17 15.03 14.13
N GLU A 376 14.95 14.71 15.41
CA GLU A 376 15.29 13.39 15.97
C GLU A 376 14.41 12.26 15.42
N GLN A 377 13.12 12.55 15.16
CA GLN A 377 12.17 11.59 14.59
C GLN A 377 12.52 11.31 13.13
N LEU A 378 12.79 12.36 12.35
CA LEU A 378 13.26 12.25 10.97
C LEU A 378 14.58 11.45 10.89
N THR A 379 15.52 11.73 11.81
CA THR A 379 16.78 10.99 11.90
C THR A 379 16.54 9.51 12.17
N ARG A 380 15.62 9.15 13.09
CA ARG A 380 15.25 7.76 13.36
C ARG A 380 14.62 7.07 12.14
N ILE A 381 13.73 7.77 11.42
CA ILE A 381 13.08 7.26 10.21
C ILE A 381 14.12 6.99 9.11
N GLU A 382 14.97 7.97 8.77
CA GLU A 382 15.98 7.81 7.74
C GLU A 382 17.03 6.76 8.15
N ALA A 383 17.47 6.72 9.40
CA ALA A 383 18.40 5.70 9.88
C ALA A 383 17.84 4.27 9.71
N PHE A 384 16.54 4.07 9.92
CA PHE A 384 15.92 2.77 9.64
C PHE A 384 15.90 2.45 8.14
N LYS A 385 15.58 3.44 7.28
CA LYS A 385 15.62 3.25 5.83
C LYS A 385 17.01 2.84 5.36
N GLU A 386 18.05 3.55 5.80
CA GLU A 386 19.45 3.31 5.42
C GLU A 386 20.01 1.99 5.95
N SER A 387 19.57 1.54 7.14
CA SER A 387 20.09 0.31 7.75
C SER A 387 19.31 -0.95 7.40
N GLN A 388 18.02 -0.86 7.07
CA GLN A 388 17.14 -2.03 6.89
C GLN A 388 16.50 -2.09 5.51
N ILE A 389 15.98 -0.97 4.98
CA ILE A 389 15.20 -0.98 3.73
C ILE A 389 16.12 -0.92 2.51
N TYR A 390 17.04 0.05 2.46
CA TYR A 390 17.91 0.25 1.30
C TYR A 390 18.86 -0.92 1.06
N PRO A 391 19.55 -1.46 2.09
CA PRO A 391 20.42 -2.61 1.90
C PRO A 391 19.67 -3.83 1.37
N GLU A 392 18.45 -4.10 1.87
CA GLU A 392 17.64 -5.20 1.38
C GLU A 392 17.24 -5.04 -0.10
N ILE A 393 16.85 -3.84 -0.52
CA ILE A 393 16.50 -3.55 -1.93
C ILE A 393 17.74 -3.75 -2.82
N MET A 394 18.89 -3.22 -2.38
CA MET A 394 20.15 -3.27 -3.12
C MET A 394 20.74 -4.68 -3.19
N GLU A 395 20.67 -5.45 -2.10
CA GLU A 395 21.14 -6.84 -2.04
C GLU A 395 20.28 -7.73 -2.93
N LYS A 396 18.96 -7.57 -2.91
CA LYS A 396 18.05 -8.29 -3.82
C LYS A 396 18.32 -7.96 -5.28
N GLU A 397 18.63 -6.71 -5.58
CA GLU A 397 19.04 -6.31 -6.91
C GLU A 397 20.35 -7.02 -7.32
N GLU A 398 21.35 -7.07 -6.43
CA GLU A 398 22.62 -7.77 -6.67
C GLU A 398 22.44 -9.30 -6.82
N GLN A 399 21.49 -9.90 -6.11
CA GLN A 399 21.27 -11.36 -6.13
C GLN A 399 20.41 -11.82 -7.30
N HIS A 400 19.47 -10.99 -7.75
CA HIS A 400 18.42 -11.42 -8.67
C HIS A 400 18.32 -10.58 -9.95
N ALA A 401 19.15 -9.53 -10.09
CA ALA A 401 19.16 -8.63 -11.25
C ALA A 401 17.73 -8.18 -11.63
N ILE A 402 16.96 -7.74 -10.64
CA ILE A 402 15.52 -7.48 -10.76
C ILE A 402 15.23 -6.41 -11.81
N PHE A 403 15.92 -5.27 -11.75
CA PHE A 403 15.76 -4.19 -12.71
C PHE A 403 16.32 -4.53 -14.11
N PRO A 404 17.53 -5.08 -14.28
CA PRO A 404 18.08 -5.48 -15.58
C PRO A 404 17.19 -6.49 -16.29
N LEU A 405 16.73 -7.52 -15.56
CA LEU A 405 15.83 -8.52 -16.12
C LEU A 405 14.53 -7.87 -16.59
N TRP A 406 13.95 -6.97 -15.79
CA TRP A 406 12.76 -6.23 -16.17
C TRP A 406 12.98 -5.31 -17.38
N LEU A 407 14.14 -4.65 -17.52
CA LEU A 407 14.47 -3.86 -18.71
C LEU A 407 14.60 -4.73 -19.96
N LEU A 408 15.25 -5.90 -19.84
CA LEU A 408 15.33 -6.88 -20.93
C LEU A 408 13.94 -7.34 -21.35
N GLN A 409 13.02 -7.57 -20.41
CA GLN A 409 11.63 -7.90 -20.72
C GLN A 409 10.94 -6.81 -21.55
N LEU A 410 11.15 -5.53 -21.19
CA LEU A 410 10.61 -4.39 -21.96
C LEU A 410 11.25 -4.22 -23.34
N ASP A 411 12.47 -4.73 -23.53
CA ASP A 411 13.19 -4.64 -24.80
C ASP A 411 12.82 -5.78 -25.74
N VAL A 412 12.67 -6.98 -25.22
CA VAL A 412 12.26 -8.17 -25.99
C VAL A 412 10.78 -8.10 -26.35
N LEU A 413 9.94 -7.57 -25.46
CA LEU A 413 8.49 -7.46 -25.65
C LEU A 413 8.01 -6.04 -25.35
N PRO A 414 8.27 -5.10 -26.27
CA PRO A 414 7.86 -3.71 -26.10
C PRO A 414 6.34 -3.59 -26.06
N PHE A 415 5.85 -2.67 -25.22
CA PHE A 415 4.45 -2.29 -25.21
C PHE A 415 4.12 -1.48 -26.48
N SER A 416 2.99 -1.78 -27.11
CA SER A 416 2.53 -1.04 -28.29
C SER A 416 1.99 0.35 -27.94
N TYR A 417 1.53 0.53 -26.69
CA TYR A 417 0.77 1.70 -26.22
C TYR A 417 -0.43 2.05 -27.11
N ALA A 418 -0.91 1.08 -27.88
CA ALA A 418 -2.11 1.23 -28.67
C ALA A 418 -3.33 1.34 -27.74
N THR A 419 -4.26 2.20 -28.11
CA THR A 419 -5.53 2.38 -27.41
C THR A 419 -6.61 1.55 -28.07
N MET A 420 -7.49 0.98 -27.26
CA MET A 420 -8.65 0.21 -27.71
C MET A 420 -9.91 0.64 -26.94
N ALA A 421 -11.08 0.55 -27.55
CA ALA A 421 -12.34 0.72 -26.82
C ALA A 421 -12.45 -0.35 -25.71
N TYR A 422 -13.05 0.01 -24.57
CA TYR A 422 -13.11 -0.90 -23.41
C TYR A 422 -13.84 -2.21 -23.72
N ASP A 423 -14.94 -2.14 -24.46
CA ASP A 423 -15.75 -3.31 -24.76
C ASP A 423 -15.00 -4.29 -25.69
N ASP A 424 -14.30 -3.77 -26.71
CA ASP A 424 -13.45 -4.57 -27.58
C ASP A 424 -12.28 -5.21 -26.81
N TRP A 425 -11.65 -4.45 -25.92
CA TRP A 425 -10.59 -4.95 -25.05
C TRP A 425 -11.09 -6.06 -24.12
N LYS A 426 -12.29 -5.89 -23.56
CA LYS A 426 -12.91 -6.88 -22.67
C LYS A 426 -13.17 -8.19 -23.42
N ILE A 427 -13.74 -8.12 -24.62
CA ILE A 427 -13.97 -9.30 -25.48
C ILE A 427 -12.65 -10.02 -25.76
N LYS A 428 -11.61 -9.29 -26.21
CA LYS A 428 -10.28 -9.86 -26.49
C LYS A 428 -9.69 -10.59 -25.27
N LYS A 429 -9.78 -9.99 -24.07
CA LYS A 429 -9.26 -10.60 -22.84
C LYS A 429 -10.04 -11.83 -22.39
N GLU A 430 -11.37 -11.83 -22.55
CA GLU A 430 -12.20 -13.00 -22.25
C GLU A 430 -11.89 -14.18 -23.19
N GLU A 431 -11.60 -13.91 -24.47
CA GLU A 431 -11.16 -14.91 -25.44
C GLU A 431 -9.76 -15.46 -25.12
N GLU A 432 -8.80 -14.59 -24.78
CA GLU A 432 -7.46 -14.98 -24.33
C GLU A 432 -7.52 -15.89 -23.09
N ALA A 433 -8.38 -15.56 -22.12
CA ALA A 433 -8.55 -16.36 -20.89
C ALA A 433 -9.11 -17.76 -21.20
N LYS A 434 -10.14 -17.84 -22.06
CA LYS A 434 -10.72 -19.12 -22.52
C LYS A 434 -9.66 -19.99 -23.20
N ASN A 435 -8.84 -19.40 -24.06
CA ASN A 435 -7.78 -20.13 -24.78
C ASN A 435 -6.66 -20.64 -23.86
N LYS A 436 -6.40 -19.99 -22.72
CA LYS A 436 -5.40 -20.43 -21.72
C LYS A 436 -5.94 -21.46 -20.72
N GLY A 437 -7.20 -21.91 -20.86
CA GLY A 437 -7.86 -22.78 -19.87
C GLY A 437 -8.01 -22.12 -18.49
N GLN A 438 -7.83 -20.80 -18.41
CA GLN A 438 -8.04 -20.03 -17.20
C GLN A 438 -9.53 -19.69 -17.14
N ARG A 439 -10.18 -19.94 -15.99
CA ARG A 439 -11.54 -19.37 -15.77
C ARG A 439 -11.43 -17.86 -15.99
N PRO A 440 -12.37 -17.23 -16.71
CA PRO A 440 -12.45 -15.78 -16.67
C PRO A 440 -12.50 -15.38 -15.18
N GLU A 441 -11.50 -14.65 -14.73
CA GLU A 441 -11.48 -14.12 -13.36
C GLU A 441 -12.73 -13.23 -13.24
N SER A 442 -13.74 -13.72 -12.53
CA SER A 442 -15.00 -13.01 -12.36
C SER A 442 -14.74 -11.66 -11.68
N ASP A 443 -15.39 -10.62 -12.20
CA ASP A 443 -15.37 -9.23 -11.69
C ASP A 443 -15.91 -9.10 -10.23
N ASP A 444 -16.32 -10.21 -9.59
CA ASP A 444 -17.12 -10.24 -8.35
C ASP A 444 -16.35 -10.50 -7.03
N GLU A 445 -15.02 -10.69 -7.03
CA GLU A 445 -14.24 -10.83 -5.77
C GLU A 445 -13.87 -9.49 -5.10
N GLN A 446 -14.69 -8.46 -5.31
CA GLN A 446 -14.58 -7.16 -4.63
C GLN A 446 -15.80 -6.80 -3.76
N GLU A 447 -16.64 -7.78 -3.40
CA GLU A 447 -17.75 -7.54 -2.44
C GLU A 447 -17.33 -7.32 -0.97
N GLN A 448 -16.06 -7.04 -0.67
CA GLN A 448 -15.66 -6.40 0.61
C GLN A 448 -14.80 -5.16 0.37
N ASP A 449 -15.19 -4.38 -0.64
CA ASP A 449 -14.62 -3.07 -0.93
C ASP A 449 -15.11 -2.00 0.04
N ASP A 450 -14.15 -1.29 0.64
CA ASP A 450 -14.21 0.15 0.88
C ASP A 450 -15.44 0.75 1.59
N GLU A 451 -15.85 0.16 2.73
CA GLU A 451 -16.45 0.92 3.83
C GLU A 451 -15.49 1.08 5.04
#